data_AF-A0A8D8KFW5-F1
#
_entry.id   AF-A0A8D8KFW5-F1
#
_cell.length_a   1.000
_cell.length_b   1.000
_cell.length_c   1.000
_cell.angle_alpha   90.00
_cell.angle_beta   90.00
_cell.angle_gamma   90.00
#
_symmetry.space_group_name_H-M   'P 1'
#
loop_
_entity.id
_entity.type
_entity.pdbx_description
1 polymer ?
#
loop_
_entity_poly.entity_id
_entity_poly.type
_entity_poly.pdbx_seq_one_letter_code
_entity_poly.pdbx_strand_id
1 'polypeptide(L)'
;MLNSFTFLRMCVLKTRFIISFQDYHVTAWKLAGLTSDKIVVGVQTNSITYKLIQPNEYRLGTPVAKLKIRPFYKICQKLYAGSLEIFEEKTRCPYAFRDQNWYSYENQKSISEKVEYVVGQSLAGIA
;
A
#
# COMPACT_ATOMS: atom_id res chain seq x y z
N MET A 1 23.70 -12.95 26.50
CA MET A 1 22.27 -13.13 26.82
C MET A 1 21.61 -11.75 26.84
N LEU A 2 20.80 -11.44 25.83
CA LEU A 2 20.04 -10.18 25.77
C LEU A 2 18.77 -10.34 26.60
N ASN A 3 18.54 -9.42 27.55
CA ASN A 3 17.38 -9.44 28.43
C ASN A 3 16.05 -9.31 27.65
N SER A 4 15.00 -9.97 28.15
CA SER A 4 13.66 -10.04 27.54
C SER A 4 13.03 -8.67 27.26
N PHE A 5 13.48 -7.61 27.94
CA PHE A 5 13.04 -6.22 27.71
C PHE A 5 13.61 -5.59 26.42
N THR A 6 14.81 -5.97 25.99
CA THR A 6 15.42 -5.44 24.76
C THR A 6 14.76 -6.05 23.51
N PHE A 7 14.27 -7.29 23.62
CA PHE A 7 13.58 -7.99 22.55
C PHE A 7 12.20 -7.37 22.24
N LEU A 8 11.43 -6.97 23.27
CA LEU A 8 10.17 -6.24 23.08
C LEU A 8 10.38 -4.86 22.43
N ARG A 9 11.43 -4.12 22.81
CA ARG A 9 11.73 -2.83 22.16
C ARG A 9 12.17 -2.97 20.70
N MET A 10 12.92 -4.01 20.35
CA MET A 10 13.24 -4.31 18.95
C MET A 10 12.02 -4.78 18.13
N CYS A 11 11.07 -5.46 18.76
CA CYS A 11 9.81 -5.85 18.11
C CYS A 11 8.93 -4.63 17.77
N VAL A 12 8.90 -3.62 18.65
CA VAL A 12 8.16 -2.36 18.43
C VAL A 12 8.86 -1.38 17.47
N LEU A 13 10.18 -1.51 17.27
CA LEU A 13 10.94 -0.66 16.36
C LEU A 13 10.95 -1.15 14.91
N LYS A 14 10.68 -2.44 14.65
CA LYS A 14 10.53 -2.96 13.27
C LYS A 14 9.19 -2.61 12.61
N THR A 15 8.20 -2.17 13.39
CA THR A 15 6.83 -1.85 12.93
C THR A 15 6.62 -0.40 12.47
N ARG A 16 7.64 0.47 12.54
CA ARG A 16 7.53 1.90 12.16
C ARG A 16 7.68 2.22 10.66
N PHE A 17 7.80 1.22 9.79
CA PHE A 17 7.91 1.41 8.33
C PHE A 17 6.71 0.83 7.56
N ILE A 18 5.51 0.91 8.15
CA ILE A 18 4.32 0.31 7.57
C ILE A 18 3.41 1.45 7.09
N ILE A 19 3.30 1.55 5.76
CA ILE A 19 2.34 2.41 5.06
C ILE A 19 2.52 3.91 5.43
N SER A 20 3.65 4.50 5.01
CA SER A 20 4.05 5.86 5.41
C SER A 20 2.99 6.95 5.21
N PHE A 21 2.19 6.84 4.15
CA PHE A 21 1.14 7.81 3.84
C PHE A 21 -0.07 7.68 4.78
N GLN A 22 -0.59 6.47 4.99
CA GLN A 22 -1.73 6.23 5.87
C GLN A 22 -1.36 6.50 7.33
N ASP A 23 -0.14 6.14 7.76
CA ASP A 23 0.37 6.44 9.10
C ASP A 23 0.46 7.94 9.37
N TYR A 24 0.94 8.72 8.38
CA TYR A 24 0.95 10.17 8.45
C TYR A 24 -0.45 10.75 8.70
N HIS A 25 -1.46 10.31 7.93
CA HIS A 25 -2.82 10.82 8.06
C HIS A 25 -3.49 10.42 9.37
N VAL A 26 -3.33 9.16 9.79
CA VAL A 26 -3.85 8.70 11.10
C VAL A 26 -3.22 9.49 12.23
N THR A 27 -1.91 9.73 12.19
CA THR A 27 -1.21 10.55 13.18
C THR A 27 -1.72 11.99 13.18
N ALA A 28 -1.91 12.60 12.02
CA ALA A 28 -2.46 13.95 11.91
C ALA A 28 -3.86 14.07 12.54
N TRP A 29 -4.75 13.11 12.27
CA TRP A 29 -6.08 13.09 12.88
C TRP A 29 -6.06 12.90 14.39
N LYS A 30 -5.18 12.03 14.90
CA LYS A 30 -4.97 11.86 16.34
C LYS A 30 -4.47 13.16 17.00
N LEU A 31 -3.52 13.86 16.36
CA LEU A 31 -3.01 15.15 16.85
C LEU A 31 -4.07 16.27 16.81
N ALA A 32 -5.01 16.19 15.88
CA ALA A 32 -6.16 17.10 15.82
C ALA A 32 -7.24 16.80 16.89
N GLY A 33 -7.04 15.79 17.74
CA GLY A 33 -7.94 15.45 18.85
C GLY A 33 -8.95 14.33 18.54
N LEU A 34 -8.84 13.66 17.39
CA LEU A 34 -9.69 12.51 17.07
C LEU A 34 -9.20 11.26 17.82
N THR A 35 -10.11 10.54 18.46
CA THR A 35 -9.80 9.27 19.11
C THR A 35 -9.67 8.15 18.07
N SER A 36 -8.79 7.17 18.32
CA SER A 36 -8.48 6.08 17.37
C SER A 36 -9.74 5.33 16.89
N ASP A 37 -10.67 5.07 17.80
CA ASP A 37 -11.95 4.35 17.58
C ASP A 37 -12.93 5.09 16.66
N LYS A 38 -12.60 6.32 16.21
CA LYS A 38 -13.37 7.08 15.23
C LYS A 38 -12.68 7.21 13.87
N ILE A 39 -11.44 6.73 13.75
CA ILE A 39 -10.67 6.81 12.51
C ILE A 39 -10.86 5.52 11.72
N VAL A 40 -11.41 5.63 10.51
CA VAL A 40 -11.54 4.51 9.55
C VAL A 40 -10.52 4.70 8.44
N VAL A 41 -9.76 3.66 8.11
CA VAL A 41 -8.79 3.70 7.01
C VAL A 41 -9.44 3.22 5.73
N GLY A 42 -9.48 4.09 4.71
CA GLY A 42 -9.99 3.73 3.40
C GLY A 42 -9.00 2.91 2.56
N VAL A 43 -9.51 1.89 1.86
CA VAL A 43 -8.81 1.07 0.89
C VAL A 43 -9.38 1.33 -0.50
N GLN A 44 -8.49 1.56 -1.46
CA GLN A 44 -8.90 1.76 -2.84
C GLN A 44 -9.06 0.43 -3.56
N THR A 45 -10.30 0.03 -3.82
CA THR A 45 -10.63 -1.14 -4.65
C THR A 45 -10.49 -0.86 -6.15
N ASN A 46 -10.28 0.41 -6.51
CA ASN A 46 -9.90 0.82 -7.85
C ASN A 46 -8.38 0.78 -8.01
N SER A 47 -7.95 0.35 -9.17
CA SER A 47 -6.59 0.45 -9.66
C SER A 47 -6.37 1.75 -10.43
N ILE A 48 -5.14 2.25 -10.42
CA ILE A 48 -4.67 3.28 -11.32
C ILE A 48 -3.78 2.61 -12.37
N THR A 49 -4.12 2.81 -13.63
CA THR A 49 -3.41 2.24 -14.77
C THR A 49 -2.75 3.34 -15.58
N TYR A 50 -1.49 3.15 -15.94
CA TYR A 50 -0.70 4.09 -16.70
C TYR A 50 -0.25 3.46 -18.02
N LYS A 51 -0.27 4.26 -19.08
CA LYS A 51 0.44 3.97 -20.32
C LYS A 51 1.77 4.70 -20.27
N LEU A 52 2.88 3.97 -20.26
CA LEU A 52 4.23 4.52 -20.20
C LEU A 52 4.65 5.04 -21.57
N ILE A 53 5.47 6.09 -21.58
CA ILE A 53 6.05 6.63 -22.82
C ILE A 53 7.12 5.65 -23.33
N GLN A 54 8.01 5.23 -22.44
CA GLN A 54 9.09 4.30 -22.75
C GLN A 54 8.62 2.86 -22.51
N PRO A 55 8.65 1.99 -23.53
CA PRO A 55 8.43 0.56 -23.33
C PRO A 55 9.50 -0.04 -22.41
N ASN A 56 9.15 -1.10 -21.68
CA ASN A 56 10.09 -1.90 -20.88
C ASN A 56 10.78 -1.15 -19.71
N GLU A 57 10.33 0.06 -19.38
CA GLU A 57 10.81 0.82 -18.23
C GLU A 57 9.73 0.86 -17.15
N TYR A 58 9.91 0.10 -16.06
CA TYR A 58 8.85 -0.15 -15.07
C TYR A 58 9.08 0.53 -13.72
N ARG A 59 10.19 1.27 -13.58
CA ARG A 59 10.56 1.90 -12.31
C ARG A 59 9.57 2.98 -11.91
N LEU A 60 9.50 3.24 -10.60
CA LEU A 60 8.76 4.37 -10.08
C LEU A 60 9.35 5.68 -10.63
N GLY A 61 8.48 6.61 -11.01
CA GLY A 61 8.88 7.90 -11.59
C GLY A 61 9.00 7.90 -13.12
N THR A 62 8.80 6.75 -13.79
CA THR A 62 8.82 6.67 -15.26
C THR A 62 7.75 7.58 -15.89
N PRO A 63 8.11 8.37 -16.93
CA PRO A 63 7.15 9.23 -17.62
C PRO A 63 5.96 8.49 -18.23
N VAL A 64 4.76 9.06 -18.02
CA VAL A 64 3.48 8.48 -18.41
C VAL A 64 2.80 9.29 -19.50
N ALA A 65 2.29 8.62 -20.53
CA ALA A 65 1.52 9.22 -21.60
C ALA A 65 0.04 9.38 -21.23
N LYS A 66 -0.50 8.43 -20.44
CA LYS A 66 -1.93 8.40 -20.09
C LYS A 66 -2.18 7.72 -18.76
N LEU A 67 -3.11 8.27 -17.99
CA LEU A 67 -3.66 7.69 -16.76
C LEU A 67 -5.11 7.26 -16.98
N LYS A 68 -5.51 6.12 -16.39
CA LYS A 68 -6.92 5.70 -16.27
C LYS A 68 -7.16 5.05 -14.92
N ILE A 69 -8.25 5.40 -14.25
CA ILE A 69 -8.76 4.69 -13.07
C ILE A 69 -9.65 3.54 -13.54
N ARG A 70 -9.47 2.35 -12.98
CA ARG A 70 -10.25 1.15 -13.33
C ARG A 70 -10.55 0.32 -12.09
N PRO A 71 -11.74 -0.26 -11.94
CA PRO A 71 -11.98 -1.27 -10.91
C PRO A 71 -10.96 -2.41 -10.99
N PHE A 72 -10.50 -2.93 -9.85
CA PHE A 72 -9.49 -4.01 -9.81
C PHE A 72 -9.88 -5.21 -10.70
N TYR A 73 -11.14 -5.64 -10.65
CA TYR A 73 -11.62 -6.78 -11.46
C TYR A 73 -11.44 -6.59 -12.97
N LYS A 74 -11.36 -5.35 -13.48
CA LYS A 74 -11.12 -5.05 -14.90
C LYS A 74 -9.64 -5.21 -15.30
N ILE A 75 -8.72 -5.30 -14.34
CA ILE A 75 -7.29 -5.49 -14.60
C ILE A 75 -6.79 -6.89 -14.22
N CYS A 76 -7.55 -7.68 -13.43
CA CYS A 76 -7.14 -9.03 -13.01
C CYS A 76 -6.63 -9.91 -14.15
N GLN A 77 -7.37 -10.00 -15.26
CA GLN A 77 -6.94 -10.80 -16.41
C GLN A 77 -5.56 -10.36 -16.95
N LYS A 78 -5.27 -9.05 -16.93
CA LYS A 78 -3.98 -8.52 -17.40
C LYS A 78 -2.86 -8.80 -16.41
N LEU A 79 -3.14 -8.69 -15.10
CA LEU A 79 -2.20 -9.01 -14.04
C LEU A 79 -1.77 -10.48 -14.13
N TYR A 80 -2.73 -11.40 -14.17
CA TYR A 80 -2.49 -12.85 -14.16
C TYR A 80 -2.03 -13.42 -15.50
N ALA A 81 -2.09 -12.67 -16.59
CA ALA A 81 -1.58 -13.09 -17.89
C ALA A 81 -0.05 -12.91 -18.04
N GLY A 82 0.71 -12.85 -16.94
CA GLY A 82 2.18 -12.75 -16.94
C GLY A 82 2.71 -11.32 -16.79
N SER A 83 2.00 -10.43 -16.11
CA SER A 83 2.60 -9.15 -15.72
C SER A 83 3.67 -9.37 -14.64
N LEU A 84 4.74 -8.59 -14.66
CA LEU A 84 5.72 -8.55 -13.58
C LEU A 84 5.14 -7.78 -12.40
N GLU A 85 4.85 -8.46 -11.29
CA GLU A 85 4.43 -7.83 -10.03
C GLU A 85 5.65 -7.49 -9.17
N ILE A 86 5.65 -6.29 -8.61
CA ILE A 86 6.67 -5.80 -7.68
C ILE A 86 5.95 -5.27 -6.45
N PHE A 87 6.37 -5.72 -5.27
CA PHE A 87 5.88 -5.20 -4.00
C PHE A 87 6.79 -4.06 -3.53
N GLU A 88 6.27 -2.83 -3.46
CA GLU A 88 7.06 -1.67 -3.01
C GLU A 88 7.10 -1.65 -1.48
N GLU A 89 8.27 -1.91 -0.92
CA GLU A 89 8.46 -2.04 0.52
C GLU A 89 8.20 -0.74 1.30
N LYS A 90 8.38 0.44 0.68
CA LYS A 90 8.12 1.72 1.37
C LYS A 90 6.64 2.05 1.49
N THR A 91 5.85 1.77 0.46
CA THR A 91 4.41 2.07 0.43
C THR A 91 3.57 0.89 0.89
N ARG A 92 4.17 -0.32 0.94
CA ARG A 92 3.52 -1.58 1.28
C ARG A 92 2.33 -1.89 0.36
N CYS A 93 2.49 -1.55 -0.92
CA CYS A 93 1.52 -1.82 -1.98
C CYS A 93 2.20 -2.42 -3.21
N PRO A 94 1.52 -3.30 -3.96
CA PRO A 94 2.04 -3.81 -5.21
C PRO A 94 1.87 -2.78 -6.34
N TYR A 95 2.72 -2.95 -7.35
CA TYR A 95 2.42 -2.54 -8.70
C TYR A 95 2.78 -3.66 -9.66
N ALA A 96 2.22 -3.60 -10.86
CA ALA A 96 2.53 -4.57 -11.90
C ALA A 96 2.86 -3.87 -13.22
N PHE A 97 3.65 -4.54 -14.03
CA PHE A 97 4.13 -4.02 -15.30
C PHE A 97 4.01 -5.05 -16.42
N ARG A 98 3.60 -4.59 -17.61
CA ARG A 98 3.65 -5.37 -18.85
C ARG A 98 3.72 -4.45 -20.07
N ASP A 99 4.79 -4.59 -20.85
CA ASP A 99 5.10 -3.87 -22.10
C ASP A 99 5.18 -2.34 -21.92
N GLN A 100 4.04 -1.67 -21.93
CA GLN A 100 3.89 -0.23 -21.74
C GLN A 100 2.77 0.09 -20.74
N ASN A 101 2.23 -0.92 -20.07
CA ASN A 101 1.17 -0.76 -19.11
C ASN A 101 1.75 -0.96 -17.71
N TRP A 102 1.40 -0.04 -16.82
CA TRP A 102 1.78 -0.09 -15.42
C TRP A 102 0.50 0.02 -14.59
N TYR A 103 0.40 -0.78 -13.53
CA TYR A 103 -0.81 -0.92 -12.73
C TYR A 103 -0.45 -0.72 -11.26
N SER A 104 -0.98 0.30 -10.60
CA SER A 104 -1.02 0.39 -9.13
C SER A 104 -2.38 -0.12 -8.66
N TYR A 105 -2.35 -0.98 -7.64
CA TYR A 105 -3.53 -1.67 -7.12
C TYR A 105 -3.25 -2.22 -5.72
N GLU A 106 -4.25 -2.87 -5.13
CA GLU A 106 -4.15 -3.60 -3.86
C GLU A 106 -4.18 -5.11 -4.12
N ASN A 107 -3.30 -5.87 -3.48
CA ASN A 107 -3.35 -7.34 -3.47
C ASN A 107 -3.63 -7.86 -2.06
N GLN A 108 -3.77 -9.18 -1.91
CA GLN A 108 -4.04 -9.79 -0.61
C GLN A 108 -3.03 -9.39 0.46
N LYS A 109 -1.73 -9.30 0.12
CA LYS A 109 -0.68 -8.91 1.05
C LYS A 109 -0.86 -7.47 1.54
N SER A 110 -1.06 -6.51 0.64
CA SER A 110 -1.20 -5.10 1.01
C SER A 110 -2.50 -4.81 1.78
N ILE A 111 -3.55 -5.58 1.55
CA ILE A 111 -4.78 -5.54 2.34
C ILE A 111 -4.55 -6.09 3.74
N SER A 112 -3.95 -7.28 3.88
CA SER A 112 -3.68 -7.87 5.18
C SER A 112 -2.84 -6.95 6.07
N GLU A 113 -1.81 -6.31 5.49
CA GLU A 113 -0.97 -5.38 6.25
C GLU A 113 -1.69 -4.11 6.68
N LYS A 114 -2.65 -3.61 5.88
CA LYS A 114 -3.52 -2.49 6.28
C LYS A 114 -4.46 -2.88 7.40
N VAL A 115 -4.99 -4.10 7.38
CA VAL A 115 -5.85 -4.63 8.46
C VAL A 115 -5.04 -4.79 9.74
N GLU A 116 -3.84 -5.37 9.67
CA GLU A 116 -2.92 -5.48 10.81
C GLU A 116 -2.56 -4.11 11.37
N TYR A 117 -2.32 -3.12 10.51
CA TYR A 117 -2.07 -1.74 10.91
C TYR A 117 -3.29 -1.13 11.65
N VAL A 118 -4.50 -1.27 11.11
CA VAL A 118 -5.75 -0.78 11.72
C VAL A 118 -5.95 -1.40 13.11
N VAL A 119 -5.75 -2.71 13.24
CA VAL A 119 -5.87 -3.44 14.52
C VAL A 119 -4.78 -2.98 15.50
N GLY A 120 -3.51 -2.92 15.04
CA GLY A 120 -2.38 -2.52 15.88
C GLY A 120 -2.44 -1.07 16.37
N GLN A 121 -3.16 -0.21 15.66
CA GLN A 121 -3.39 1.20 16.00
C GLN A 121 -4.70 1.44 16.77
N SER A 122 -5.46 0.37 17.07
CA SER A 122 -6.80 0.41 17.68
C SER A 122 -7.75 1.36 16.94
N LEU A 123 -7.70 1.35 15.61
CA LEU A 123 -8.56 2.19 14.78
C LEU A 123 -9.96 1.60 14.64
N ALA A 124 -10.92 2.42 14.21
CA ALA A 124 -12.32 2.04 14.09
C ALA A 124 -12.57 0.90 13.08
N GLY A 125 -11.74 0.82 12.04
CA GLY A 125 -11.86 -0.20 11.02
C GLY A 125 -11.28 0.19 9.66
N ILE A 126 -11.70 -0.55 8.65
CA ILE A 126 -11.31 -0.42 7.25
C ILE A 126 -12.57 -0.23 6.38
N ALA A 127 -12.49 0.58 5.33
CA ALA A 127 -13.60 0.84 4.39
C ALA A 127 -13.16 0.74 2.94
#